data_AF-G0NAG2-F1
#
_entry.id   AF-G0NAG2-F1
#
_cell.length_a   1.000
_cell.length_b   1.000
_cell.length_c   1.000
_cell.angle_alpha   90.00
_cell.angle_beta   90.00
_cell.angle_gamma   90.00
#
_symmetry.space_group_name_H-M   'P 1'
#
loop_
_entity.id
_entity.type
_entity.pdbx_description
1 polymer ?
#
loop_
_entity_poly.entity_id
_entity_poly.type
_entity_poly.pdbx_seq_one_letter_code
_entity_poly.pdbx_strand_id
1 'polypeptide(L)'
;MGRGKAYTPEEELAILEYVFSKVKNDNDFGLKSSKLTRKDDWTDLEKKPGMSRTAASLANHYRRHMQNRLYSIEGADAECLMVIGKAHRVQMTDKKKDGNSMEKSKIDSVDEKKTNCDDKKTLSGSEKNQEREK
;
A
#
# COMPACT_ATOMS: atom_id res chain seq x y z
N MET A 1 17.53 -15.62 17.35
CA MET A 1 17.00 -15.37 15.99
C MET A 1 17.63 -14.10 15.47
N GLY A 2 18.52 -14.18 14.48
CA GLY A 2 19.22 -13.02 13.94
C GLY A 2 18.27 -12.10 13.19
N ARG A 3 18.40 -10.78 13.38
CA ARG A 3 17.73 -9.77 12.54
C ARG A 3 18.20 -10.02 11.10
N GLY A 4 17.27 -10.22 10.17
CA GLY A 4 17.62 -10.36 8.75
C GLY A 4 18.46 -9.18 8.27
N LYS A 5 19.35 -9.40 7.28
CA LYS A 5 20.17 -8.34 6.69
C LYS A 5 19.26 -7.22 6.15
N ALA A 6 19.61 -5.97 6.38
CA ALA A 6 18.93 -4.82 5.77
C ALA A 6 19.06 -4.89 4.24
N TYR A 7 18.10 -4.32 3.52
CA TYR A 7 18.18 -4.18 2.06
C TYR A 7 19.30 -3.19 1.71
N THR A 8 20.10 -3.51 0.70
CA THR A 8 21.11 -2.56 0.20
C THR A 8 20.47 -1.57 -0.78
N PRO A 9 21.07 -0.39 -1.00
CA PRO A 9 20.59 0.57 -2.00
C PRO A 9 20.46 -0.07 -3.39
N GLU A 10 21.38 -0.95 -3.78
CA GLU A 10 21.35 -1.66 -5.07
C GLU A 10 20.18 -2.64 -5.17
N GLU A 11 19.86 -3.35 -4.07
CA GLU A 11 18.66 -4.19 -4.00
C GLU A 11 17.38 -3.35 -4.13
N GLU A 12 17.34 -2.15 -3.53
CA GLU A 12 16.20 -1.24 -3.62
C GLU A 12 16.04 -0.64 -5.03
N LEU A 13 17.13 -0.28 -5.70
CA LEU A 13 17.09 0.17 -7.09
C LEU A 13 16.59 -0.94 -8.03
N ALA A 14 17.07 -2.17 -7.87
CA ALA A 14 16.60 -3.31 -8.65
C ALA A 14 15.10 -3.59 -8.46
N ILE A 15 14.59 -3.38 -7.24
CA ILE A 15 13.16 -3.45 -6.94
C ILE A 15 12.39 -2.35 -7.69
N LEU A 16 12.86 -1.11 -7.63
CA LEU A 16 12.20 0.03 -8.30
C LEU A 16 12.16 -0.15 -9.81
N GLU A 17 13.26 -0.55 -10.44
CA GLU A 17 13.32 -0.82 -11.88
C GLU A 17 12.32 -1.91 -12.28
N TYR A 18 12.23 -2.98 -11.49
CA TYR A 18 11.28 -4.06 -11.74
C TYR A 18 9.82 -3.59 -11.63
N VAL A 19 9.51 -2.84 -10.57
CA VAL A 19 8.18 -2.25 -10.36
C VAL A 19 7.83 -1.32 -11.52
N PHE A 20 8.74 -0.43 -11.91
CA PHE A 20 8.56 0.49 -13.01
C PHE A 20 8.24 -0.28 -14.31
N SER A 21 9.01 -1.32 -14.62
CA SER A 21 8.79 -2.14 -15.82
C SER A 21 7.39 -2.77 -15.83
N LYS A 22 6.92 -3.32 -14.70
CA LYS A 22 5.56 -3.90 -14.60
C LYS A 22 4.49 -2.83 -14.75
N VAL A 23 4.62 -1.71 -14.04
CA VAL A 23 3.66 -0.59 -14.09
C VAL A 23 3.60 0.02 -15.50
N LYS A 24 4.75 0.20 -16.15
CA LYS A 24 4.84 0.74 -17.50
C LYS A 24 4.18 -0.21 -18.50
N ASN A 25 4.47 -1.51 -18.41
CA ASN A 25 3.83 -2.52 -19.25
C ASN A 25 2.30 -2.48 -19.09
N ASP A 26 1.79 -2.50 -17.84
CA ASP A 26 0.36 -2.40 -17.59
C ASP A 26 -0.25 -1.13 -18.21
N ASN A 27 0.41 0.02 -18.04
CA ASN A 27 -0.04 1.29 -18.61
C ASN A 27 -0.04 1.29 -20.14
N ASP A 28 0.99 0.72 -20.78
CA ASP A 28 1.13 0.63 -22.24
C ASP A 28 0.01 -0.21 -22.87
N PHE A 29 -0.49 -1.23 -22.15
CA PHE A 29 -1.64 -2.04 -22.56
C PHE A 29 -2.99 -1.47 -22.10
N GLY A 30 -3.02 -0.28 -21.51
CA GLY A 30 -4.24 0.34 -20.98
C GLY A 30 -4.86 -0.42 -19.81
N LEU A 31 -4.08 -1.29 -19.16
CA LEU A 31 -4.49 -2.07 -18.01
C LEU A 31 -4.35 -1.26 -16.73
N LYS A 32 -5.14 -1.65 -15.73
CA LYS A 32 -4.97 -1.10 -14.39
C LYS A 32 -3.68 -1.67 -13.80
N SER A 33 -2.78 -0.78 -13.39
CA SER A 33 -1.51 -1.13 -12.77
C SER A 33 -1.66 -2.18 -11.66
N SER A 34 -0.86 -3.25 -11.75
CA SER A 34 -0.76 -4.26 -10.72
C SER A 34 -0.32 -3.61 -9.42
N LYS A 35 -0.95 -4.02 -8.32
CA LYS A 35 -0.55 -3.54 -6.99
C LYS A 35 0.75 -4.19 -6.50
N LEU A 36 1.27 -5.21 -7.21
CA LEU A 36 2.46 -5.97 -6.87
C LEU A 36 2.43 -6.48 -5.42
N THR A 37 1.24 -6.89 -4.97
CA THR A 37 1.00 -7.28 -3.56
C THR A 37 1.22 -8.76 -3.30
N ARG A 38 1.23 -9.59 -4.35
CA ARG A 38 1.30 -11.05 -4.21
C ARG A 38 2.74 -11.49 -4.39
N LYS A 39 3.14 -12.55 -3.68
CA LYS A 39 4.48 -13.15 -3.85
C LYS A 39 4.76 -13.51 -5.31
N ASP A 40 3.75 -13.97 -6.04
CA ASP A 40 3.91 -14.47 -7.42
C ASP A 40 4.39 -13.35 -8.37
N ASP A 41 3.99 -12.11 -8.08
CA ASP A 41 4.39 -10.90 -8.82
C ASP A 41 5.90 -10.61 -8.70
N TRP A 42 6.62 -11.25 -7.77
CA TRP A 42 8.04 -10.99 -7.47
C TRP A 42 8.94 -12.19 -7.77
N THR A 43 8.36 -13.31 -8.19
CA THR A 43 9.11 -14.55 -8.46
C THR A 43 10.12 -14.38 -9.60
N ASP A 44 9.82 -13.52 -10.58
CA ASP A 44 10.76 -13.19 -11.66
C ASP A 44 11.99 -12.45 -11.12
N LEU A 45 11.78 -11.53 -10.17
CA LEU A 45 12.87 -10.75 -9.57
C LEU A 45 13.74 -11.61 -8.66
N GLU A 46 13.13 -12.49 -7.85
CA GLU A 46 13.84 -13.46 -7.01
C GLU A 46 14.77 -14.37 -7.81
N LYS A 47 14.39 -14.72 -9.05
CA LYS A 47 15.21 -15.58 -9.93
C LYS A 47 16.35 -14.83 -10.64
N LYS A 48 16.41 -13.49 -10.58
CA LYS A 48 17.47 -12.74 -11.23
C LYS A 48 18.82 -13.00 -10.55
N PRO A 49 19.91 -13.15 -11.31
CA PRO A 49 21.25 -13.29 -10.74
C PRO A 49 21.58 -12.08 -9.89
N GLY A 50 22.12 -12.31 -8.68
CA GLY A 50 22.43 -11.26 -7.71
C GLY A 50 21.28 -10.91 -6.75
N MET A 51 20.06 -11.40 -6.98
CA MET A 51 18.97 -11.21 -6.03
C MET A 51 19.04 -12.24 -4.90
N SER A 52 19.29 -11.78 -3.67
CA SER A 52 19.42 -12.66 -2.50
C SER A 52 18.12 -12.85 -1.70
N ARG A 53 17.06 -12.12 -2.08
CA ARG A 53 15.82 -12.01 -1.31
C ARG A 53 14.71 -12.84 -1.93
N THR A 54 13.90 -13.44 -1.07
CA THR A 54 12.72 -14.19 -1.49
C THR A 54 11.64 -13.25 -2.01
N ALA A 55 10.81 -13.74 -2.94
CA ALA A 55 9.68 -12.99 -3.49
C ALA A 55 8.73 -12.45 -2.41
N ALA A 56 8.50 -13.23 -1.35
CA ALA A 56 7.68 -12.79 -0.21
C ALA A 56 8.33 -11.63 0.56
N SER A 57 9.66 -11.67 0.74
CA SER A 57 10.41 -10.58 1.38
C SER A 57 10.36 -9.32 0.53
N LEU A 58 10.54 -9.45 -0.79
CA LEU A 58 10.47 -8.35 -1.76
C LEU A 58 9.11 -7.65 -1.74
N ALA A 59 8.03 -8.42 -1.84
CA ALA A 59 6.66 -7.90 -1.80
C ALA A 59 6.39 -7.11 -0.51
N ASN A 60 6.84 -7.66 0.63
CA ASN A 60 6.62 -7.03 1.92
C ASN A 60 7.47 -5.77 2.11
N HIS A 61 8.74 -5.80 1.69
CA HIS A 61 9.65 -4.65 1.77
C HIS A 61 9.15 -3.49 0.92
N TYR A 62 8.79 -3.77 -0.34
CA TYR A 62 8.26 -2.76 -1.25
C TYR A 62 7.02 -2.09 -0.68
N ARG A 63 6.01 -2.89 -0.28
CA ARG A 63 4.73 -2.37 0.23
C ARG A 63 4.86 -1.58 1.53
N ARG A 64 5.65 -2.06 2.49
CA ARG A 64 5.70 -1.46 3.83
C ARG A 64 6.71 -0.32 3.95
N HIS A 65 7.82 -0.43 3.23
CA HIS A 65 8.93 0.49 3.41
C HIS A 65 9.09 1.40 2.20
N MET A 66 9.24 0.84 1.00
CA MET A 66 9.59 1.64 -0.17
C MET A 66 8.46 2.53 -0.66
N GLN A 67 7.21 2.05 -0.73
CA GLN A 67 6.07 2.86 -1.18
C GLN A 67 5.88 4.14 -0.34
N ASN A 68 6.13 4.06 0.96
CA ASN A 68 5.99 5.19 1.88
C ASN A 68 7.12 6.22 1.76
N ARG A 69 8.28 5.83 1.21
CA ARG A 69 9.46 6.69 1.04
C ARG A 69 9.85 6.85 -0.43
N LEU A 70 8.92 6.60 -1.35
CA LEU A 70 9.21 6.43 -2.77
C LEU A 70 10.05 7.60 -3.32
N TYR A 71 9.71 8.82 -2.94
CA TYR A 71 10.38 10.05 -3.40
C TYR A 71 11.66 10.40 -2.63
N SER A 72 12.00 9.62 -1.61
CA SER A 72 13.21 9.77 -0.80
C SER A 72 14.28 8.73 -1.15
N ILE A 73 14.05 7.86 -2.14
CA ILE A 73 15.03 6.86 -2.56
C ILE A 73 16.06 7.52 -3.49
N GLU A 74 17.31 7.57 -3.03
CA GLU A 74 18.42 8.16 -3.76
C GLU A 74 18.87 7.27 -4.93
N GLY A 75 19.30 7.89 -6.03
CA GLY A 75 19.82 7.18 -7.21
C GLY A 75 18.77 6.61 -8.15
N ALA A 76 17.48 6.68 -7.80
CA ALA A 76 16.39 6.31 -8.70
C ALA A 76 16.06 7.43 -9.67
N ASP A 77 15.71 7.06 -10.91
CA ASP A 77 15.29 8.02 -11.93
C ASP A 77 13.95 8.68 -11.59
N ALA A 78 13.87 10.00 -11.79
CA ALA A 78 12.71 10.80 -11.44
C ALA A 78 11.46 10.37 -12.23
N GLU A 79 11.61 10.02 -13.51
CA GLU A 79 10.49 9.53 -14.32
C GLU A 79 9.94 8.21 -13.75
N CYS A 80 10.83 7.29 -13.38
CA CYS A 80 10.44 6.03 -12.74
C CYS A 80 9.62 6.26 -11.47
N LEU A 81 10.10 7.12 -10.57
CA LEU A 81 9.41 7.43 -9.31
C LEU A 81 8.03 8.06 -9.55
N MET A 82 7.92 8.95 -10.53
CA MET A 82 6.67 9.63 -10.89
C MET A 82 5.62 8.67 -11.45
N VAL A 83 6.03 7.78 -12.36
CA VAL A 83 5.14 6.78 -12.97
C VAL A 83 4.62 5.80 -11.91
N ILE A 84 5.51 5.29 -11.07
CA ILE A 84 5.15 4.40 -9.96
C ILE A 84 4.21 5.10 -8.98
N GLY A 85 4.54 6.34 -8.58
CA GLY A 85 3.74 7.11 -7.64
C GLY A 85 2.32 7.36 -8.14
N LYS A 86 2.17 7.73 -9.41
CA LYS A 86 0.85 7.89 -10.06
C LYS A 86 0.07 6.58 -10.10
N ALA A 87 0.73 5.48 -10.46
CA ALA A 87 0.10 4.17 -10.57
C ALA A 87 -0.40 3.62 -9.22
N HIS A 88 0.32 3.87 -8.14
CA HIS A 88 -0.04 3.42 -6.80
C HIS A 88 -0.77 4.48 -5.96
N ARG A 89 -1.01 5.68 -6.51
CA ARG A 89 -1.60 6.84 -5.82
C ARG A 89 -0.81 7.24 -4.55
N VAL A 90 0.51 7.09 -4.60
CA VAL A 90 1.40 7.59 -3.55
C VAL A 90 1.45 9.12 -3.70
N GLN A 91 1.11 9.82 -2.63
CA GLN A 91 1.18 11.29 -2.66
C GLN A 91 2.63 11.73 -2.52
N MET A 92 3.02 12.78 -3.25
CA MET A 92 4.28 13.49 -3.02
C MET A 92 4.19 14.31 -1.73
N THR A 93 4.12 13.63 -0.61
CA THR A 93 4.18 14.24 0.72
C THR A 93 5.53 13.91 1.33
N ASP A 94 6.60 14.48 0.81
CA ASP A 94 7.92 14.37 1.44
C ASP A 94 8.54 15.76 1.60
N LYS A 95 8.19 16.39 2.72
CA LYS A 95 9.15 17.18 3.48
C LYS A 95 9.23 16.56 4.87
N LYS A 96 10.27 15.72 5.07
CA LYS A 96 10.97 15.39 6.32
C LYS A 96 10.16 15.53 7.62
N LYS A 97 9.85 14.40 8.26
CA LYS A 97 10.02 14.27 9.72
C LYS A 97 11.29 13.47 9.97
N ASP A 98 12.42 14.18 9.91
CA ASP A 98 13.60 13.78 10.69
C ASP A 98 13.18 13.76 12.18
N GLY A 99 13.38 12.66 12.89
CA GLY A 99 13.08 12.62 14.33
C GLY A 99 12.82 11.24 14.89
N ASN A 100 13.90 10.53 15.20
CA ASN A 100 13.96 9.55 16.29
C ASN A 100 13.13 10.02 17.50
N SER A 101 11.99 9.37 17.78
CA SER A 101 11.39 9.35 19.12
C SER A 101 10.68 8.02 19.34
N MET A 102 11.46 7.13 19.94
CA MET A 102 10.97 6.12 20.85
C MET A 102 10.06 6.79 21.89
N GLU A 103 8.76 6.47 21.91
CA GLU A 103 8.04 6.35 23.18
C GLU A 103 6.87 5.37 23.04
N LYS A 104 7.00 4.26 23.76
CA LYS A 104 5.88 3.39 24.10
C LYS A 104 5.01 4.15 25.09
N SER A 105 3.92 4.77 24.62
CA SER A 105 2.87 5.21 25.53
C SER A 105 1.81 4.13 25.60
N LYS A 106 1.89 3.37 26.70
CA LYS A 106 0.78 2.60 27.25
C LYS A 106 -0.47 3.50 27.26
N ILE A 107 -1.57 2.99 26.74
CA ILE A 107 -2.89 3.47 27.13
C ILE A 107 -3.55 2.24 27.76
N ASP A 108 -3.46 2.21 29.08
CA ASP A 108 -4.30 1.39 29.94
C ASP A 108 -5.77 1.86 29.84
N SER A 109 -6.69 0.92 30.03
CA SER A 109 -8.16 0.97 30.03
C SER A 109 -8.83 2.22 30.62
N VAL A 110 -10.00 2.59 30.08
CA VAL A 110 -11.27 3.02 30.75
C VAL A 110 -12.34 3.03 29.63
N ASP A 111 -13.25 2.06 29.56
CA ASP A 111 -14.59 2.01 30.18
C ASP A 111 -15.65 2.98 29.61
N GLU A 112 -16.82 2.40 29.32
CA GLU A 112 -18.16 2.94 29.05
C GLU A 112 -18.36 4.38 28.56
N LYS A 113 -19.09 4.52 27.43
CA LYS A 113 -20.53 4.87 27.48
C LYS A 113 -21.19 4.90 26.10
N LYS A 114 -22.31 4.17 26.02
CA LYS A 114 -23.41 4.40 25.06
C LYS A 114 -23.98 5.80 25.28
N THR A 115 -24.28 6.51 24.20
CA THR A 115 -25.43 7.43 24.14
C THR A 115 -26.04 7.38 22.74
N ASN A 116 -27.24 6.80 22.70
CA ASN A 116 -28.25 7.04 21.66
C ASN A 116 -28.53 8.55 21.54
N CYS A 117 -28.75 9.02 20.32
CA CYS A 117 -29.66 10.13 20.06
C CYS A 117 -30.70 9.64 19.05
N ASP A 118 -31.78 9.11 19.62
CA ASP A 118 -33.10 9.04 19.02
C ASP A 118 -33.83 10.32 19.50
N ASP A 119 -34.40 11.13 18.60
CA ASP A 119 -35.84 11.40 18.66
C ASP A 119 -36.29 12.22 17.42
N LYS A 120 -37.07 11.53 16.58
CA LYS A 120 -38.39 11.89 16.04
C LYS A 120 -38.61 13.28 15.39
N LYS A 121 -39.30 13.27 14.23
CA LYS A 121 -40.79 13.22 14.20
C LYS A 121 -41.38 13.15 12.77
N THR A 122 -41.79 11.93 12.41
CA THR A 122 -43.05 11.46 11.77
C THR A 122 -43.84 12.24 10.71
N LEU A 123 -44.48 11.40 9.87
CA LEU A 123 -45.79 11.45 9.17
C LEU A 123 -45.56 11.39 7.65
N SER A 124 -46.17 10.53 6.83
CA SER A 124 -47.42 9.76 6.85
C SER A 124 -47.26 8.76 5.68
N GLY A 125 -47.54 7.46 5.81
CA GLY A 125 -48.88 6.88 5.78
C GLY A 125 -48.96 5.84 4.64
N SER A 126 -49.45 4.63 4.99
CA SER A 126 -50.31 3.73 4.19
C SER A 126 -49.79 3.21 2.82
N GLU A 127 -49.97 1.97 2.36
CA GLU A 127 -50.83 0.85 2.73
C GLU A 127 -50.34 -0.44 2.02
N LYS A 128 -50.85 -1.59 2.49
CA LYS A 128 -50.61 -2.96 1.99
C LYS A 128 -51.25 -3.24 0.63
N ASN A 129 -50.72 -4.25 -0.08
CA ASN A 129 -51.43 -5.38 -0.76
C ASN A 129 -50.37 -6.10 -1.62
N GLN A 130 -50.00 -7.38 -1.46
CA GLN A 130 -50.73 -8.64 -1.43
C GLN A 130 -51.65 -8.87 -2.65
N GLU A 131 -51.52 -10.08 -3.24
CA GLU A 131 -52.28 -10.66 -4.37
C GLU A 131 -51.97 -10.11 -5.77
N ARG A 132 -52.13 -10.84 -6.88
CA ARG A 132 -52.19 -12.26 -7.29
C ARG A 132 -52.47 -12.17 -8.81
N GLU A 133 -52.01 -13.18 -9.55
CA GLU A 133 -52.50 -13.61 -10.88
C GLU A 133 -52.43 -12.62 -12.07
N LYS A 134 -51.65 -13.02 -13.09
CA LYS A 134 -52.18 -13.83 -14.20
C LYS A 134 -51.07 -14.61 -14.88
#